data_AF-A0A2S1H533-F1
#
_entry.id   AF-A0A2S1H533-F1
#
_cell.length_a   1.000
_cell.length_b   1.000
_cell.length_c   1.000
_cell.angle_alpha   90.00
_cell.angle_beta   90.00
_cell.angle_gamma   90.00
#
_symmetry.space_group_name_H-M   'P 1'
#
loop_
_entity.id
_entity.type
_entity.pdbx_description
1 polymer ?
#
loop_
_entity_poly.entity_id
_entity_poly.type
_entity_poly.pdbx_seq_one_letter_code
_entity_poly.pdbx_strand_id
1 'polypeptide(L)' 'MTKRDEIVNGNMANSLEELKLLGKQMENMRDEQQLDETNRIADPQQFDDEELDEAEKE' A
#
# COMPACT_ATOMS: atom_id res chain seq x y z
N MET A 1 12.24 -12.37 18.35
CA MET A 1 10.92 -11.80 18.06
C MET A 1 11.14 -10.41 17.51
N THR A 2 11.13 -10.28 16.19
CA THR A 2 11.12 -8.99 15.51
C THR A 2 9.78 -8.33 15.82
N LYS A 3 9.81 -7.17 16.46
CA LYS A 3 8.62 -6.38 16.74
C LYS A 3 7.93 -6.07 15.40
N ARG A 4 6.59 -6.20 15.36
CA ARG A 4 5.75 -5.85 14.21
C ARG A 4 5.84 -4.37 13.81
N ASP A 5 6.62 -3.59 14.54
CA ASP A 5 6.48 -2.13 14.60
C ASP A 5 6.85 -1.44 13.30
N GLU A 6 7.66 -2.03 12.41
CA GLU A 6 8.02 -1.34 11.17
C GLU A 6 8.24 -2.37 10.05
N ILE A 7 7.17 -2.83 9.41
CA ILE A 7 7.28 -3.43 8.06
C ILE A 7 7.64 -2.26 7.14
N VAL A 8 8.93 -1.93 7.08
CA VAL A 8 9.48 -0.91 6.18
C VAL A 8 9.61 -1.51 4.78
N ASN A 9 9.17 -0.76 3.77
CA ASN A 9 9.36 -1.12 2.37
C ASN A 9 10.86 -1.39 2.10
N GLY A 10 11.21 -2.59 1.62
CA GLY A 10 12.58 -2.99 1.31
C GLY A 10 13.12 -4.22 2.05
N ASN A 11 12.41 -4.74 3.07
CA ASN A 11 12.78 -6.00 3.72
C ASN A 11 12.06 -7.21 3.09
N MET A 12 12.81 -8.27 2.78
CA MET A 12 12.25 -9.56 2.35
C MET A 12 11.54 -10.24 3.52
N ALA A 13 10.41 -10.90 3.27
CA ALA A 13 9.76 -11.76 4.25
C ALA A 13 10.67 -12.95 4.59
N ASN A 14 11.00 -13.13 5.87
CA ASN A 14 11.98 -14.11 6.33
C ASN A 14 11.32 -15.40 6.86
N SER A 15 9.99 -15.46 6.85
CA SER A 15 9.23 -16.63 7.30
C SER A 15 7.97 -16.84 6.45
N LEU A 16 7.44 -18.07 6.47
CA LEU A 16 6.19 -18.41 5.80
C LEU A 16 4.99 -17.63 6.37
N GLU A 17 5.01 -17.31 7.67
CA GLU A 17 3.96 -16.52 8.31
C GLU A 17 3.95 -15.07 7.79
N GLU A 18 5.14 -14.46 7.67
CA GLU A 18 5.31 -13.12 7.09
C GLU A 18 4.90 -13.08 5.61
N LEU A 19 5.26 -14.12 4.83
CA LEU A 19 4.85 -14.24 3.42
C LEU A 19 3.32 -14.27 3.27
N LYS A 20 2.63 -15.03 4.12
CA LYS A 20 1.16 -15.09 4.09
C LYS A 20 0.51 -13.76 4.45
N LEU A 21 1.08 -13.03 5.42
CA LEU A 21 0.59 -11.71 5.80
C LEU A 21 0.79 -10.70 4.67
N LEU A 22 1.96 -10.72 4.02
CA LEU A 22 2.27 -9.86 2.88
C LEU A 22 1.29 -10.11 1.73
N GLY A 23 1.01 -11.37 1.38
CA GLY A 23 0.02 -11.72 0.36
C GLY A 23 -1.36 -11.14 0.65
N LYS A 24 -1.82 -11.23 1.90
CA LYS A 24 -3.11 -10.62 2.32
C LYS A 24 -3.11 -9.10 2.23
N GLN A 25 -1.98 -8.45 2.49
CA GLN A 25 -1.85 -7.00 2.37
C GLN A 25 -1.84 -6.55 0.90
N MET A 26 -1.37 -7.40 -0.02
CA MET A 26 -1.40 -7.15 -1.47
C MET A 26 -2.75 -7.44 -2.13
N GLU A 27 -3.62 -8.21 -1.48
CA GLU A 27 -4.90 -8.66 -2.09
C GLU A 27 -5.96 -7.55 -2.13
N ASN A 28 -5.91 -6.59 -1.20
CA ASN A 28 -6.93 -5.56 -1.08
C ASN A 28 -6.36 -4.17 -1.36
N MET A 29 -6.94 -3.47 -2.34
CA MET A 29 -6.89 -2.01 -2.37
C MET A 29 -7.65 -1.49 -1.15
N ARG A 30 -6.96 -0.73 -0.31
CA ARG A 30 -7.57 -0.15 0.90
C ARG A 30 -8.35 1.10 0.52
N ASP A 31 -9.53 1.25 1.10
CA ASP A 31 -10.29 2.48 1.02
C ASP A 31 -9.73 3.54 1.98
N GLU A 32 -10.20 4.78 1.85
CA GLU A 32 -9.76 5.91 2.67
C GLU A 32 -9.98 5.65 4.17
N GLN A 33 -11.09 4.99 4.55
CA GLN A 33 -11.42 4.68 5.94
C GLN A 33 -10.40 3.72 6.57
N GLN A 34 -10.00 2.67 5.85
CA GLN A 34 -9.00 1.70 6.31
C GLN A 34 -7.59 2.29 6.37
N LEU A 35 -7.28 3.26 5.49
CA LEU A 35 -6.01 3.98 5.53
C LEU A 35 -5.93 4.88 6.76
N ASP A 36 -7.00 5.62 7.07
CA ASP A 36 -7.12 6.46 8.27
C ASP A 36 -6.97 5.66 9.57
N GLU A 37 -7.63 4.50 9.69
CA GLU A 37 -7.51 3.62 10.87
C GLU A 37 -6.07 3.17 11.15
N THR A 38 -5.22 3.13 10.13
CA THR A 38 -3.82 2.71 10.23
C THR A 38 -2.82 3.86 10.14
N ASN A 39 -3.29 5.11 10.19
CA ASN A 39 -2.48 6.33 9.97
C ASN A 39 -1.64 6.25 8.69
N ARG A 40 -2.22 5.72 7.61
CA ARG A 40 -1.59 5.63 6.29
C ARG A 40 -2.26 6.60 5.33
N ILE A 41 -1.51 7.04 4.34
CA ILE A 41 -2.02 7.84 3.22
C ILE A 41 -2.13 6.97 1.98
N ALA A 42 -3.03 7.33 1.07
CA ALA A 42 -3.11 6.69 -0.23
C ALA A 42 -1.80 6.89 -1.00
N ASP A 43 -1.43 5.89 -1.80
CA ASP A 43 -0.29 6.03 -2.70
C ASP A 43 -0.62 7.09 -3.79
N PRO A 44 0.37 7.86 -4.27
CA PRO A 44 0.16 8.81 -5.34
C PRO A 44 -0.43 8.12 -6.57
N GLN A 45 -1.51 8.69 -7.11
CA GLN A 45 -2.11 8.16 -8.32
C GLN A 45 -1.16 8.37 -9.50
N GLN A 46 -0.92 7.30 -10.25
CA GLN A 46 -0.13 7.34 -11.47
C GLN A 46 -1.11 7.55 -12.62
N PHE A 47 -0.86 8.59 -13.40
CA PHE A 47 -1.58 8.87 -14.64
C PHE A 47 -0.61 8.66 -15.79
N ASP A 48 -1.08 8.08 -16.89
CA ASP A 48 -0.34 8.17 -18.16
C ASP A 48 -0.51 9.56 -18.80
N ASP A 49 0.26 9.83 -19.86
CA ASP A 49 0.26 11.14 -20.52
C ASP A 49 -1.14 11.54 -21.05
N GLU A 50 -1.98 10.55 -21.40
CA GLU A 50 -3.33 10.77 -21.92
C GLU A 50 -4.33 11.05 -20.77
N GLU A 51 -4.19 10.39 -19.62
CA GLU A 51 -5.00 10.58 -18.42
C GLU A 51 -4.67 11.89 -17.67
N LEU A 52 -3.42 12.38 -17.72
CA LEU A 52 -3.02 13.67 -17.16
C LEU A 52 -3.81 14.84 -17.77
N ASP A 53 -3.95 14.80 -19.10
CA ASP A 53 -4.66 15.83 -19.86
C ASP A 53 -6.17 15.89 -19.54
N GLU A 54 -6.76 14.79 -19.05
CA GLU A 54 -8.16 14.74 -18.63
C GLU A 54 -8.31 15.17 -17.16
N ALA A 55 -7.37 14.77 -16.29
CA ALA A 55 -7.37 15.15 -14.88
C ALA A 55 -7.16 16.66 -14.64
N GLU A 56 -6.42 17.36 -15.51
CA GLU A 56 -6.23 18.83 -15.40
C GLU A 56 -7.43 19.66 -15.90
N LYS A 57 -8.40 19.03 -16.58
CA LYS A 57 -9.58 19.71 -17.14
C LYS A 57 -10.80 19.73 -16.20
N GLU A 58 -10.78 18.97 -15.11
CA GLU A 58 -11.78 19.01 -14.02
C GLU A 58 -11.37 19.98 -12.90
#